data_AF-W2CL23-F1
#
_entry.id   AF-W2CL23-F1
#
_cell.length_a   1.000
_cell.length_b   1.000
_cell.length_c   1.000
_cell.angle_alpha   90.00
_cell.angle_beta   90.00
_cell.angle_gamma   90.00
#
_symmetry.space_group_name_H-M   'P 1'
#
loop_
_entity.id
_entity.type
_entity.pdbx_description
1 polymer ?
#
loop_
_entity_poly.entity_id
_entity_poly.type
_entity_poly.pdbx_seq_one_letter_code
_entity_poly.pdbx_strand_id
1 'polypeptide(L)' 'MGLGYIGFPTAAMLAGKGLTVVGVDINERVVESVNRGETHIVEPGLPEMVGQVVRSGHL' A
#
# COMPACT_ATOMS: atom_id res chain seq x y z
N MET A 1 -0.06 10.11 4.67
CA MET A 1 -0.62 10.50 3.37
C MET A 1 -1.71 9.50 3.03
N GLY A 2 -2.91 9.98 2.67
CA GLY A 2 -4.09 9.14 2.45
C GLY A 2 -3.82 8.03 1.44
N LEU A 3 -4.31 6.83 1.73
CA LEU A 3 -4.16 5.64 0.90
C LEU A 3 -5.28 5.59 -0.14
N GLY A 4 -5.61 6.71 -0.76
CA GLY A 4 -6.57 6.79 -1.85
C GLY A 4 -5.97 6.37 -3.19
N TYR A 5 -6.72 6.60 -4.27
CA TYR A 5 -6.36 6.21 -5.64
C TYR A 5 -4.96 6.71 -6.09
N ILE A 6 -4.50 7.85 -5.59
CA ILE A 6 -3.16 8.39 -5.92
C ILE A 6 -2.10 8.00 -4.88
N GLY A 7 -2.43 8.19 -3.59
CA GLY A 7 -1.44 8.02 -2.52
C GLY A 7 -1.04 6.56 -2.33
N PHE A 8 -1.96 5.61 -2.53
CA PHE A 8 -1.68 4.20 -2.31
C PHE A 8 -0.74 3.58 -3.38
N PRO A 9 -1.00 3.74 -4.70
CA PRO A 9 -0.02 3.30 -5.71
C PRO A 9 1.33 4.00 -5.56
N THR A 10 1.34 5.29 -5.19
CA THR A 10 2.59 6.02 -4.94
C THR A 10 3.38 5.41 -3.79
N ALA A 11 2.72 5.11 -2.67
CA ALA A 11 3.33 4.48 -1.51
C ALA A 11 3.88 3.09 -1.84
N ALA A 12 3.08 2.25 -2.51
CA ALA A 12 3.49 0.91 -2.94
C ALA A 12 4.68 0.95 -3.90
N MET A 13 4.70 1.89 -4.86
CA MET A 13 5.82 2.05 -5.79
C MET A 13 7.11 2.46 -5.08
N LEU A 14 7.04 3.41 -4.14
CA LEU A 14 8.21 3.83 -3.35
C LEU A 14 8.72 2.69 -2.47
N ALA A 15 7.83 1.96 -1.81
CA ALA A 15 8.17 0.79 -1.02
C ALA A 15 8.79 -0.33 -1.88
N GLY A 16 8.30 -0.51 -3.11
CA GLY A 16 8.84 -1.44 -4.09
C GLY A 16 10.26 -1.10 -4.56
N LYS A 17 10.73 0.13 -4.31
CA LYS A 17 12.12 0.55 -4.51
C LYS A 17 13.00 0.34 -3.27
N GLY A 18 12.48 -0.29 -2.20
CA GLY A 18 13.20 -0.54 -0.96
C GLY A 18 13.22 0.64 0.02
N LEU A 19 12.38 1.66 -0.21
CA LEU A 19 12.20 2.75 0.74
C LEU A 19 11.25 2.31 1.84
N THR A 20 11.53 2.68 3.10
CA THR A 20 10.53 2.52 4.18
C THR A 20 9.47 3.60 4.03
N VAL A 21 8.23 3.19 3.78
CA VAL A 21 7.08 4.07 3.59
C VAL A 21 6.07 3.83 4.69
N VAL A 22 5.50 4.91 5.24
CA VAL A 22 4.39 4.84 6.19
C VAL A 22 3.15 5.43 5.55
N GLY A 23 2.21 4.55 5.19
CA GLY A 23 0.87 4.93 4.74
C GLY A 23 0.03 5.44 5.92
N VAL A 24 -0.77 6.49 5.73
CA VAL A 24 -1.66 7.00 6.79
C VAL A 24 -3.00 7.33 6.18
N ASP A 25 -4.05 6.64 6.60
CA ASP A 25 -5.42 6.90 6.20
C ASP A 25 -6.32 7.09 7.43
N ILE A 26 -7.40 7.86 7.29
CA ILE A 26 -8.38 8.06 8.36
C ILE A 26 -9.34 6.87 8.49
N ASN A 27 -9.46 6.07 7.44
CA ASN A 27 -10.34 4.92 7.41
C ASN A 27 -9.59 3.68 7.90
N GLU A 28 -9.90 3.24 9.12
CA GLU A 28 -9.30 2.05 9.74
C GLU A 28 -9.40 0.80 8.86
N ARG A 29 -10.50 0.62 8.11
CA ARG A 29 -10.67 -0.53 7.21
C ARG A 29 -9.66 -0.54 6.07
N VAL A 30 -9.30 0.64 5.57
CA VAL A 30 -8.26 0.78 4.54
C VAL A 30 -6.91 0.41 5.12
N VAL A 31 -6.58 0.94 6.30
CA VAL A 31 -5.32 0.64 6.99
C VAL A 31 -5.18 -0.86 7.27
N GLU A 32 -6.23 -1.50 7.80
CA GLU A 32 -6.23 -2.93 8.08
C GLU A 32 -6.08 -3.79 6.82
N SER A 33 -6.77 -3.44 5.73
CA SER A 33 -6.66 -4.16 4.44
C SER A 33 -5.24 -4.05 3.88
N VAL A 34 -4.66 -2.85 3.86
CA VAL A 34 -3.29 -2.63 3.39
C VAL A 34 -2.27 -3.37 4.25
N ASN A 35 -2.42 -3.36 5.58
CA ASN A 35 -1.53 -4.12 6.49
C ASN A 35 -1.62 -5.64 6.28
N ARG A 36 -2.71 -6.16 5.70
CA ARG A 36 -2.82 -7.57 5.28
C ARG A 36 -2.24 -7.84 3.88
N GLY A 37 -1.72 -6.82 3.20
CA GLY A 37 -1.24 -6.91 1.83
C GLY A 37 -2.37 -6.92 0.78
N GLU A 38 -3.57 -6.48 1.16
CA GLU A 38 -4.73 -6.39 0.28
C GLU A 38 -4.86 -4.98 -0.32
N THR A 39 -5.61 -4.88 -1.41
CA THR A 39 -5.92 -3.60 -2.06
C THR A 39 -7.41 -3.29 -1.98
N HIS A 40 -7.75 -2.07 -1.61
CA HIS A 40 -9.12 -1.55 -1.59
C HIS A 40 -9.48 -0.72 -2.83
N ILE A 41 -8.57 -0.61 -3.81
CA ILE A 41 -8.81 -0.02 -5.13
C ILE A 41 -8.46 -1.03 -6.22
N VAL A 42 -9.08 -0.87 -7.39
CA VAL A 42 -8.82 -1.71 -8.56
C VAL A 42 -7.79 -1.00 -9.44
N GLU A 43 -6.57 -1.53 -9.46
CA GLU A 43 -5.49 -1.06 -10.31
C GLU A 43 -4.67 -2.28 -10.76
N PRO A 44 -4.46 -2.51 -12.07
CA PRO A 44 -3.72 -3.67 -12.55
C PRO A 44 -2.29 -3.75 -11.98
N GLY A 45 -1.91 -4.91 -11.45
CA GLY A 45 -0.56 -5.14 -10.90
C GLY A 45 -0.31 -4.57 -9.49
N LEU A 46 -1.25 -3.77 -8.96
CA LEU A 46 -1.15 -3.24 -7.60
C LEU A 46 -1.27 -4.32 -6.52
N PRO A 47 -2.18 -5.32 -6.61
CA PRO A 47 -2.29 -6.38 -5.61
C PRO A 47 -1.00 -7.16 -5.41
N GLU A 48 -0.31 -7.53 -6.50
CA GLU A 48 0.96 -8.24 -6.41
C GLU A 48 2.05 -7.37 -5.76
N MET A 49 2.13 -6.09 -6.16
CA MET A 49 3.11 -5.14 -5.62
C MET A 49 2.90 -4.91 -4.12
N VAL A 50 1.67 -4.63 -3.70
CA VAL A 50 1.31 -4.38 -2.30
C VAL A 50 1.62 -5.59 -1.43
N GLY A 51 1.19 -6.78 -1.87
CA GLY A 51 1.50 -8.02 -1.16
C GLY A 51 3.00 -8.26 -1.02
N GLN A 52 3.80 -7.90 -2.02
CA GLN A 52 5.26 -7.99 -1.93
C GLN A 52 5.84 -6.99 -0.93
N VAL A 53 5.47 -5.71 -1.00
CA VAL A 53 6.08 -4.66 -0.18
C VAL A 53 5.73 -4.79 1.30
N VAL A 54 4.49 -5.19 1.61
CA VAL A 54 4.03 -5.44 2.99
C VAL A 54 4.79 -6.64 3.58
N ARG A 55 4.90 -7.76 2.83
CA ARG A 55 5.72 -8.90 3.27
C ARG A 55 7.19 -8.55 3.48
N SER A 56 7.71 -7.60 2.71
CA SER A 56 9.09 -7.14 2.86
C SER A 56 9.29 -6.11 3.99
N GLY A 57 8.21 -5.65 4.64
CA GLY A 57 8.26 -4.66 5.71
C GLY A 57 8.60 -3.23 5.26
N HIS A 58 8.41 -2.93 3.97
CA HIS A 58 8.69 -1.59 3.40
C HIS A 58 7.44 -0.70 3.30
N LEU A 59 6.25 -1.24 3.52
CA LEU A 59 4.97 -0.52 3.57
C LEU A 59 4.08 -1.10 4.68
#